data_AF-A0A7C4TP32-F1
#
_entry.id   AF-A0A7C4TP32-F1
#
_cell.length_a   1.000
_cell.length_b   1.000
_cell.length_c   1.000
_cell.angle_alpha   90.00
_cell.angle_beta   90.00
_cell.angle_gamma   90.00
#
_symmetry.space_group_name_H-M   'P 1'
#
loop_
_entity.id
_entity.type
_entity.pdbx_description
1 polymer ?
#
loop_
_entity_poly.entity_id
_entity_poly.type
_entity_poly.pdbx_seq_one_letter_code
_entity_poly.pdbx_strand_id
1 'polypeptide(L)'
;MTWVVRLDPLRPDKDVICRVADILRGGGLCAFPTETVYGLGADGYNSDAVVKVFNVKRRPMDNPLIIHVDSVRMFEEVSENVPETAYKLIRNVWPGPLTLIVRKSSKVPKEVTAGRSTVAVRCPGHPIALELISTLGRPVAAPSANLAGRPSPTTAEHVIKDLVGLIEVIIDGGETFFGIESTIVDLTTDPPTLLRPGPITVEDLVRILGSDVRVPNFARGFSEAEVALSPGVKYRHYSPNTSLILIEAKDY
;
A
#
# COMPACT_ATOMS: atom_id res chain seq x y z
N MET A 1 10.98 22.88 -4.24
CA MET A 1 11.29 22.19 -5.52
C MET A 1 11.38 20.71 -5.20
N THR A 2 10.69 19.85 -5.94
CA THR A 2 10.74 18.39 -5.74
C THR A 2 12.09 17.85 -6.22
N TRP A 3 12.77 17.08 -5.37
CA TRP A 3 13.97 16.35 -5.75
C TRP A 3 13.57 15.06 -6.47
N VAL A 4 13.93 14.93 -7.74
CA VAL A 4 13.79 13.67 -8.47
C VAL A 4 15.14 12.99 -8.51
N VAL A 5 15.21 11.76 -8.01
CA VAL A 5 16.46 10.99 -7.95
C VAL A 5 16.27 9.62 -8.56
N ARG A 6 17.17 9.24 -9.47
CA ARG A 6 17.17 7.91 -10.08
C ARG A 6 18.04 6.96 -9.29
N LEU A 7 17.52 5.78 -8.98
CA LEU A 7 18.23 4.71 -8.29
C LEU A 7 18.16 3.41 -9.10
N ASP A 8 19.18 2.56 -8.93
CA ASP A 8 19.10 1.18 -9.36
C ASP A 8 18.04 0.45 -8.50
N PRO A 9 16.99 -0.16 -9.09
CA PRO A 9 15.92 -0.80 -8.34
C PRO A 9 16.37 -2.01 -7.53
N LEU A 10 17.50 -2.63 -7.90
CA LEU A 10 18.07 -3.82 -7.26
C LEU A 10 19.21 -3.49 -6.29
N ARG A 11 19.91 -2.37 -6.52
CA ARG A 11 21.07 -1.95 -5.72
C ARG A 11 21.01 -0.45 -5.40
N PRO A 12 20.07 -0.02 -4.55
CA PRO A 12 19.90 1.39 -4.24
C PRO A 12 21.13 1.98 -3.56
N ASP A 13 21.47 3.22 -3.96
CA ASP A 13 22.51 4.00 -3.31
C ASP A 13 22.09 4.36 -1.87
N LYS A 14 22.87 3.89 -0.90
CA LYS A 14 22.56 4.04 0.53
C LYS A 14 22.60 5.49 1.01
N ASP A 15 23.48 6.31 0.46
CA ASP A 15 23.59 7.72 0.87
C ASP A 15 22.37 8.50 0.40
N VAL A 16 21.89 8.20 -0.81
CA VAL A 16 20.61 8.73 -1.31
C VAL A 16 19.46 8.28 -0.42
N ILE A 17 19.37 6.98 -0.10
CA ILE A 17 18.30 6.45 0.75
C ILE A 17 18.34 7.10 2.16
N CYS A 18 19.51 7.27 2.77
CA CYS A 18 19.67 7.99 4.04
C CYS A 18 19.09 9.41 3.96
N ARG A 19 19.41 10.15 2.89
CA ARG A 19 18.88 11.51 2.70
C ARG A 19 17.37 11.53 2.52
N VAL A 20 16.80 10.54 1.82
CA VAL A 20 15.34 10.40 1.69
C VAL A 20 14.69 10.04 3.03
N ALA A 21 15.31 9.14 3.81
CA ALA A 21 14.85 8.79 5.14
C ALA A 21 14.84 10.02 6.07
N ASP A 22 15.84 10.91 5.98
CA ASP A 22 15.85 12.17 6.72
C ASP A 22 14.70 13.11 6.32
N ILE A 23 14.35 13.18 5.04
CA ILE A 23 13.18 13.94 4.57
C ILE A 23 11.90 13.39 5.20
N LEU A 24 11.70 12.07 5.19
CA LEU A 24 10.54 11.43 5.82
C LEU A 24 10.53 11.66 7.33
N ARG A 25 11.68 11.56 7.99
CA ARG A 25 11.85 11.81 9.44
C ARG A 25 11.52 13.26 9.81
N GLY A 26 11.81 14.21 8.92
CA GLY A 26 11.40 15.61 9.02
C GLY A 26 9.92 15.87 8.70
N GLY A 27 9.12 14.84 8.40
CA GLY A 27 7.71 14.96 8.06
C GLY A 27 7.45 15.41 6.61
N GLY A 28 8.44 15.26 5.72
CA GLY A 28 8.28 15.37 4.28
C GLY A 28 7.67 14.10 3.67
N LEU A 29 7.40 14.16 2.37
CA LEU A 29 6.78 13.09 1.60
C LEU A 29 7.73 12.56 0.52
N CYS A 30 7.69 11.24 0.31
CA CYS A 30 8.49 10.56 -0.69
C CYS A 30 7.60 9.69 -1.57
N ALA A 31 7.65 9.86 -2.89
CA ALA A 31 7.16 8.84 -3.80
C ALA A 31 8.27 7.81 -4.08
N PHE A 32 7.96 6.52 -3.92
CA PHE A 32 8.95 5.44 -4.08
C PHE A 32 8.34 4.21 -4.80
N PRO A 33 9.14 3.46 -5.57
CA PRO A 33 8.69 2.26 -6.26
C PRO A 33 8.45 1.09 -5.28
N THR A 34 7.50 0.24 -5.63
CA THR A 34 7.33 -1.11 -5.07
C THR A 34 7.22 -2.12 -6.20
N GLU A 35 7.13 -3.41 -5.90
CA GLU A 35 6.84 -4.44 -6.91
C GLU A 35 5.42 -4.31 -7.49
N THR A 36 4.52 -3.59 -6.81
CA THR A 36 3.12 -3.39 -7.24
C THR A 36 2.90 -2.12 -8.04
N VAL A 37 2.87 -0.98 -7.35
CA VAL A 37 2.70 0.37 -7.88
C VAL A 37 3.58 1.32 -7.07
N TYR A 38 3.83 2.53 -7.57
CA TYR A 38 4.51 3.56 -6.79
C TYR A 38 3.65 4.00 -5.60
N GLY A 39 4.27 4.13 -4.42
CA GLY A 39 3.63 4.57 -3.19
C GLY A 39 4.02 6.01 -2.82
N LEU A 40 3.09 6.79 -2.25
CA LEU A 40 3.36 8.10 -1.67
C LEU A 40 3.52 7.96 -0.15
N GLY A 41 4.75 7.85 0.31
CA GLY A 41 5.11 7.61 1.71
C GLY A 41 5.21 8.86 2.57
N ALA A 42 4.77 8.69 3.81
CA ALA A 42 5.10 9.53 4.96
C ALA A 42 5.55 8.63 6.13
N ASP A 43 6.26 9.19 7.11
CA ASP A 43 6.48 8.52 8.40
C ASP A 43 5.14 8.13 9.03
N GLY A 44 4.88 6.83 9.15
CA GLY A 44 3.60 6.27 9.58
C GLY A 44 3.27 6.53 11.05
N TYR A 45 4.24 6.99 11.85
CA TYR A 45 4.03 7.43 13.23
C TYR A 45 3.89 8.94 13.37
N ASN A 46 4.06 9.71 12.28
CA ASN A 46 3.90 11.16 12.28
C ASN A 46 2.52 11.53 11.71
N SER A 47 1.56 11.83 12.59
CA SER A 47 0.19 12.21 12.20
C SER A 47 0.15 13.36 11.20
N ASP A 48 0.97 14.40 11.38
CA ASP A 48 0.97 15.56 10.50
C ASP A 48 1.47 15.20 9.10
N ALA A 49 2.50 14.35 9.00
CA ALA A 49 2.99 13.85 7.73
C ALA A 49 1.96 12.96 7.02
N VAL A 50 1.24 12.11 7.78
CA VAL A 50 0.13 11.31 7.24
C VAL A 50 -0.99 12.20 6.71
N VAL A 51 -1.36 13.27 7.41
CA VAL A 51 -2.37 14.24 6.94
C VAL A 51 -1.92 14.92 5.64
N LYS A 52 -0.63 15.24 5.48
CA LYS A 52 -0.10 15.79 4.21
C LYS A 52 -0.33 14.85 3.03
N VAL A 53 -0.22 13.53 3.21
CA VAL A 53 -0.52 12.55 2.15
C VAL A 53 -1.96 12.69 1.66
N PHE A 54 -2.93 12.83 2.58
CA PHE A 54 -4.33 13.04 2.22
C PHE A 54 -4.54 14.35 1.46
N ASN A 55 -3.94 15.44 1.97
CA ASN A 55 -4.06 16.77 1.37
C ASN A 55 -3.49 16.82 -0.06
N VAL A 56 -2.27 16.32 -0.26
CA VAL A 56 -1.61 16.30 -1.58
C VAL A 56 -2.41 15.47 -2.57
N LYS A 57 -2.90 14.29 -2.16
CA LYS A 57 -3.70 13.43 -3.03
C LYS A 57 -5.13 13.90 -3.25
N ARG A 58 -5.60 14.89 -2.46
CA ARG A 58 -7.03 15.24 -2.34
C ARG A 58 -7.88 14.01 -2.01
N ARG A 59 -7.36 13.16 -1.12
CA ARG A 59 -7.98 11.89 -0.73
C ARG A 59 -8.96 12.12 0.43
N PRO A 60 -10.15 11.50 0.42
CA PRO A 60 -11.04 11.50 1.58
C PRO A 60 -10.38 10.92 2.83
N MET A 61 -10.54 11.60 3.98
CA MET A 61 -9.95 11.20 5.26
C MET A 61 -10.55 9.91 5.85
N ASP A 62 -11.68 9.42 5.31
CA ASP A 62 -12.32 8.16 5.74
C ASP A 62 -11.71 6.93 5.05
N ASN A 63 -10.80 7.13 4.08
CA ASN A 63 -10.16 6.08 3.31
C ASN A 63 -8.76 5.74 3.86
N PRO A 64 -8.61 4.62 4.59
CA PRO A 64 -7.39 4.31 5.34
C PRO A 64 -6.17 4.15 4.43
N LEU A 65 -4.97 4.18 5.01
CA LEU A 65 -3.69 3.94 4.33
C LEU A 65 -3.12 2.57 4.68
N ILE A 66 -2.26 2.05 3.83
CA ILE A 66 -1.46 0.85 4.11
C ILE A 66 -0.16 1.30 4.76
N ILE A 67 0.17 0.71 5.91
CA ILE A 67 1.50 0.82 6.51
C ILE A 67 2.42 -0.20 5.86
N HIS A 68 3.57 0.28 5.39
CA HIS A 68 4.66 -0.53 4.90
C HIS A 68 5.69 -0.72 6.01
N VAL A 69 6.15 -1.97 6.19
CA VAL A 69 7.14 -2.39 7.17
C VAL A 69 8.31 -3.09 6.49
N ASP A 70 9.46 -3.20 7.14
CA ASP A 70 10.63 -3.93 6.63
C ASP A 70 10.76 -5.35 7.18
N SER A 71 10.02 -5.68 8.24
CA SER A 71 10.27 -6.88 9.04
C SER A 71 9.04 -7.34 9.83
N VAL A 72 9.04 -8.60 10.25
CA VAL A 72 8.03 -9.16 11.17
C VAL A 72 8.04 -8.41 12.51
N ARG A 73 9.22 -8.03 13.00
CA ARG A 73 9.35 -7.23 14.22
C ARG A 73 8.59 -5.90 14.09
N MET A 74 8.79 -5.15 13.01
CA MET A 74 8.08 -3.88 12.80
C MET A 74 6.58 -4.09 12.57
N PHE A 75 6.17 -5.20 11.95
CA PHE A 75 4.76 -5.60 11.85
C PHE A 75 4.12 -5.81 13.24
N GLU A 76 4.80 -6.48 14.16
CA GLU A 76 4.34 -6.66 15.54
C GLU A 76 4.27 -5.33 16.30
N GLU A 77 5.12 -4.35 15.99
CA GLU A 77 5.04 -3.02 16.60
C GLU A 77 3.79 -2.23 16.20
N VAL A 78 3.24 -2.47 14.99
CA VAL A 78 2.04 -1.76 14.48
C VAL A 78 0.74 -2.53 14.67
N SER A 79 0.80 -3.77 15.19
CA SER A 79 -0.36 -4.66 15.32
C SER A 79 -0.54 -5.19 16.74
N GLU A 80 -1.75 -5.65 17.06
CA GLU A 80 -2.08 -6.27 18.34
C GLU A 80 -2.90 -7.54 18.09
N ASN A 81 -2.84 -8.51 19.02
CA ASN A 81 -3.64 -9.75 18.98
C ASN A 81 -3.61 -10.47 17.62
N VAL A 82 -2.40 -10.61 17.05
CA VAL A 82 -2.21 -11.17 15.70
C VAL A 82 -2.49 -12.67 15.70
N PRO A 83 -3.37 -13.19 14.81
CA PRO A 83 -3.65 -14.63 14.73
C PRO A 83 -2.52 -15.39 14.01
N GLU A 84 -2.41 -16.70 14.27
CA GLU A 84 -1.40 -17.57 13.61
C GLU A 84 -1.55 -17.61 12.08
N THR A 85 -2.77 -17.40 11.56
CA THR A 85 -3.02 -17.28 10.12
C THR A 85 -2.23 -16.12 9.49
N ALA A 86 -2.01 -15.02 10.22
CA ALA A 86 -1.16 -13.93 9.76
C ALA A 86 0.29 -14.38 9.59
N TYR A 87 0.87 -15.05 10.59
CA TYR A 87 2.25 -15.52 10.52
C TYR A 87 2.45 -16.58 9.44
N LYS A 88 1.45 -17.45 9.18
CA LYS A 88 1.48 -18.37 8.04
C LYS A 88 1.60 -17.62 6.71
N LEU A 89 0.77 -16.59 6.49
CA LEU A 89 0.82 -15.78 5.28
C LEU A 89 2.14 -15.01 5.15
N ILE A 90 2.60 -14.40 6.25
CA ILE A 90 3.88 -13.67 6.29
C ILE A 90 5.04 -14.57 5.90
N ARG A 91 5.17 -15.76 6.50
CA ARG A 91 6.28 -16.69 6.21
C ARG A 91 6.31 -17.16 4.75
N ASN A 92 5.17 -17.21 4.08
CA ASN A 92 5.08 -17.71 2.70
C ASN A 92 5.14 -16.60 1.64
N VAL A 93 4.76 -15.37 1.98
CA VAL A 93 4.53 -14.31 0.97
C VAL A 93 5.35 -13.04 1.23
N TRP A 94 5.74 -12.74 2.46
CA TRP A 94 6.51 -11.52 2.75
C TRP A 94 8.03 -11.77 2.65
N PRO A 95 8.78 -10.80 2.10
CA PRO A 95 8.34 -9.56 1.44
C PRO A 95 7.59 -9.80 0.11
N GLY A 96 6.48 -9.10 -0.13
CA GLY A 96 5.67 -9.32 -1.33
C GLY A 96 4.30 -8.61 -1.39
N PRO A 97 3.51 -8.89 -2.44
CA PRO A 97 2.31 -8.14 -2.80
C PRO A 97 1.06 -8.53 -2.01
N LEU A 98 1.21 -8.81 -0.72
CA LEU A 98 0.14 -9.17 0.21
C LEU A 98 0.02 -8.14 1.33
N THR A 99 -1.19 -7.64 1.53
CA THR A 99 -1.54 -6.74 2.64
C THR A 99 -2.48 -7.47 3.59
N LEU A 100 -2.18 -7.40 4.89
CA LEU A 100 -2.96 -8.02 5.95
C LEU A 100 -3.70 -6.94 6.73
N ILE A 101 -5.00 -7.09 6.92
CA ILE A 101 -5.76 -6.30 7.90
C ILE A 101 -5.79 -7.05 9.22
N VAL A 102 -5.27 -6.39 10.24
CA VAL A 102 -5.16 -6.89 11.62
C VAL A 102 -5.61 -5.81 12.60
N ARG A 103 -5.76 -6.15 13.88
CA ARG A 103 -5.98 -5.12 14.92
C ARG A 103 -4.75 -4.24 15.02
N LYS A 104 -4.97 -2.92 15.07
CA LYS A 104 -3.89 -1.94 15.14
C LYS A 104 -3.36 -1.84 16.57
N SER A 105 -2.08 -1.52 16.70
CA SER A 105 -1.54 -1.12 18.00
C SER A 105 -1.88 0.32 18.37
N SER A 106 -1.68 0.66 19.65
CA SER A 106 -1.75 2.05 20.13
C SER A 106 -0.74 2.99 19.46
N LYS A 107 0.38 2.47 18.92
CA LYS A 107 1.40 3.27 18.22
C LYS A 107 0.93 3.79 16.87
N VAL A 108 -0.06 3.14 16.24
CA VAL A 108 -0.58 3.54 14.93
C VAL A 108 -1.54 4.73 15.08
N PRO A 109 -1.22 5.90 14.48
CA PRO A 109 -2.09 7.06 14.51
C PRO A 109 -3.46 6.80 13.87
N LYS A 110 -4.50 7.48 14.37
CA LYS A 110 -5.87 7.33 13.86
C LYS A 110 -5.99 7.81 12.41
N GLU A 111 -5.14 8.73 11.97
CA GLU A 111 -5.12 9.28 10.62
C GLU A 111 -4.76 8.20 9.59
N VAL A 112 -3.90 7.24 9.97
CA VAL A 112 -3.56 6.09 9.10
C VAL A 112 -4.78 5.18 8.91
N THR A 113 -5.50 4.87 9.99
CA THR A 113 -6.62 3.91 9.97
C THR A 113 -7.97 4.55 9.68
N ALA A 114 -7.99 5.87 9.48
CA ALA A 114 -9.19 6.67 9.38
C ALA A 114 -10.17 6.39 10.54
N GLY A 115 -9.62 6.34 11.77
CA GLY A 115 -10.35 6.10 13.02
C GLY A 115 -10.71 4.65 13.32
N ARG A 116 -10.37 3.69 12.46
CA ARG A 116 -10.68 2.27 12.68
C ARG A 116 -9.78 1.63 13.74
N SER A 117 -10.27 0.55 14.34
CA SER A 117 -9.51 -0.32 15.25
C SER A 117 -8.58 -1.31 14.55
N THR A 118 -8.58 -1.32 13.22
CA THR A 118 -7.76 -2.18 12.38
C THR A 118 -6.77 -1.37 11.54
N VAL A 119 -5.68 -1.99 11.14
CA VAL A 119 -4.64 -1.42 10.28
C VAL A 119 -4.33 -2.40 9.15
N ALA A 120 -4.12 -1.85 7.95
CA ALA A 120 -3.63 -2.62 6.80
C ALA A 120 -2.10 -2.53 6.77
N VAL A 121 -1.42 -3.67 6.80
CA VAL A 121 0.05 -3.75 6.86
C VAL A 121 0.61 -4.59 5.72
N ARG A 122 1.76 -4.20 5.17
CA ARG A 122 2.47 -4.91 4.11
C ARG A 122 3.99 -4.80 4.28
N CYS A 123 4.71 -5.88 3.99
CA CYS A 123 6.16 -5.82 3.75
C CYS A 123 6.42 -5.85 2.23
N PRO A 124 6.79 -4.73 1.57
CA PRO A 124 6.92 -4.68 0.12
C PRO A 124 8.11 -5.48 -0.39
N GLY A 125 7.93 -6.24 -1.47
CA GLY A 125 8.98 -7.03 -2.11
C GLY A 125 9.90 -6.24 -3.04
N HIS A 126 10.31 -5.02 -2.67
CA HIS A 126 11.15 -4.15 -3.52
C HIS A 126 12.36 -3.61 -2.75
N PRO A 127 13.62 -3.76 -3.27
CA PRO A 127 14.83 -3.36 -2.55
C PRO A 127 14.87 -1.88 -2.13
N ILE A 128 14.52 -0.96 -3.03
CA ILE A 128 14.38 0.48 -2.68
C ILE A 128 13.42 0.70 -1.50
N ALA A 129 12.21 0.10 -1.54
CA ALA A 129 11.21 0.30 -0.51
C ALA A 129 11.67 -0.27 0.84
N LEU A 130 12.24 -1.48 0.84
CA LEU A 130 12.74 -2.14 2.05
C LEU A 130 13.91 -1.35 2.67
N GLU A 131 14.89 -0.95 1.86
CA GLU A 131 16.05 -0.18 2.35
C GLU A 131 15.58 1.18 2.92
N LEU A 132 14.62 1.84 2.26
CA LEU A 132 14.05 3.10 2.75
C LEU A 132 13.36 2.95 4.11
N ILE A 133 12.49 1.95 4.26
CA ILE A 133 11.76 1.70 5.51
C ILE A 133 12.74 1.33 6.62
N SER A 134 13.72 0.47 6.31
CA SER A 134 14.72 0.03 7.28
C SER A 134 15.63 1.18 7.72
N THR A 135 16.09 2.02 6.79
CA THR A 135 16.92 3.20 7.07
C THR A 135 16.15 4.28 7.85
N LEU A 136 14.85 4.41 7.59
CA LEU A 136 13.98 5.28 8.39
C LEU A 136 13.86 4.75 9.83
N GLY A 137 13.84 3.42 10.00
CA GLY A 137 13.65 2.73 11.27
C GLY A 137 12.22 2.83 11.81
N ARG A 138 11.26 3.19 10.93
CA ARG A 138 9.85 3.43 11.26
C ARG A 138 8.98 2.96 10.09
N PRO A 139 7.74 2.53 10.36
CA PRO A 139 6.79 2.19 9.30
C PRO A 139 6.52 3.38 8.39
N VAL A 140 6.25 3.12 7.11
CA VAL A 140 5.90 4.14 6.12
C VAL A 140 4.43 3.99 5.73
N ALA A 141 3.59 4.99 6.04
CA ALA A 141 2.22 5.00 5.56
C ALA A 141 2.18 5.45 4.10
N ALA A 142 1.72 4.60 3.19
CA ALA A 142 1.74 4.88 1.75
C ALA A 142 0.52 4.31 1.01
N PRO A 143 -0.36 5.16 0.44
CA PRO A 143 -1.23 4.77 -0.67
C PRO A 143 -0.47 4.86 -2.00
N SER A 144 -1.12 4.56 -3.12
CA SER A 144 -0.56 4.79 -4.47
C SER A 144 -0.17 6.26 -4.70
N ALA A 145 0.84 6.53 -5.54
CA ALA A 145 1.43 7.86 -5.72
C ALA A 145 0.79 8.73 -6.82
N ASN A 146 -0.53 8.69 -6.96
CA ASN A 146 -1.32 9.46 -7.93
C ASN A 146 -2.25 10.47 -7.26
N LEU A 147 -2.80 11.42 -8.01
CA LEU A 147 -3.95 12.20 -7.54
C LEU A 147 -5.20 11.30 -7.44
N ALA A 148 -6.06 11.54 -6.44
CA ALA A 148 -7.26 10.72 -6.25
C ALA A 148 -8.13 10.66 -7.52
N GLY A 149 -8.58 9.45 -7.87
CA GLY A 149 -9.40 9.17 -9.07
C GLY A 149 -8.61 8.78 -10.31
N ARG A 150 -7.32 9.14 -10.40
CA ARG A 150 -6.45 8.73 -11.52
C ARG A 150 -6.02 7.27 -11.41
N PRO A 151 -5.56 6.64 -12.52
CA PRO A 151 -4.89 5.35 -12.46
C PRO A 151 -3.68 5.36 -11.52
N SER A 152 -3.44 4.25 -10.82
CA SER A 152 -2.25 4.08 -9.99
C SER A 152 -0.97 4.13 -10.84
N PRO A 153 0.11 4.76 -10.34
CA PRO A 153 1.32 4.97 -11.11
C PRO A 153 2.22 3.73 -11.08
N THR A 154 2.66 3.29 -12.25
CA THR A 154 3.59 2.16 -12.43
C THR A 154 5.00 2.60 -12.85
N THR A 155 5.23 3.89 -13.09
CA THR A 155 6.53 4.47 -13.45
C THR A 155 6.73 5.80 -12.74
N ALA A 156 7.98 6.27 -12.66
CA ALA A 156 8.30 7.58 -12.09
C ALA A 156 7.66 8.72 -12.88
N GLU A 157 7.54 8.60 -14.21
CA GLU A 157 6.90 9.60 -15.07
C GLU A 157 5.42 9.81 -14.71
N HIS A 158 4.70 8.72 -14.38
CA HIS A 158 3.33 8.81 -13.89
C HIS A 158 3.25 9.64 -12.59
N VAL A 159 4.20 9.41 -11.67
CA VAL A 159 4.29 10.16 -10.41
C VAL A 159 4.64 11.62 -10.65
N ILE A 160 5.64 11.91 -11.51
CA ILE A 160 6.07 13.26 -11.84
C ILE A 160 4.90 14.07 -12.40
N LYS A 161 4.13 13.47 -13.33
CA LYS A 161 2.96 14.12 -13.93
C LYS A 161 1.90 14.54 -12.89
N ASP A 162 1.75 13.77 -11.82
CA ASP A 162 0.72 13.99 -10.81
C ASP A 162 1.19 14.82 -9.62
N LEU A 163 2.44 14.64 -9.17
CA LEU A 163 2.90 15.06 -7.85
C LEU A 163 4.13 15.98 -7.85
N VAL A 164 4.76 16.24 -9.00
CA VAL A 164 5.91 17.16 -9.04
C VAL A 164 5.48 18.55 -8.57
N GLY A 165 6.31 19.17 -7.73
CA GLY A 165 6.02 20.44 -7.07
C GLY A 165 5.12 20.35 -5.84
N LEU A 166 4.50 19.18 -5.57
CA LEU A 166 3.62 18.97 -4.41
C LEU A 166 4.28 18.17 -3.28
N ILE A 167 5.36 17.45 -3.58
CA ILE A 167 6.08 16.61 -2.62
C ILE A 167 7.59 16.88 -2.64
N GLU A 168 8.28 16.48 -1.58
CA GLU A 168 9.71 16.75 -1.42
C GLU A 168 10.59 15.89 -2.32
N VAL A 169 10.27 14.61 -2.50
CA VAL A 169 11.11 13.68 -3.28
C VAL A 169 10.34 12.63 -4.07
N ILE A 170 10.86 12.30 -5.25
CA ILE A 170 10.45 11.19 -6.10
C ILE A 170 11.69 10.33 -6.37
N ILE A 171 11.66 9.08 -5.92
CA ILE A 171 12.66 8.08 -6.30
C ILE A 171 12.21 7.43 -7.60
N ASP A 172 12.95 7.63 -8.68
CA ASP A 172 12.80 6.88 -9.93
C ASP A 172 13.59 5.56 -9.85
N GLY A 173 12.86 4.45 -9.71
CA GLY A 173 13.42 3.09 -9.80
C GLY A 173 12.94 2.33 -11.03
N GLY A 174 12.46 3.02 -12.08
CA GLY A 174 11.91 2.40 -13.28
C GLY A 174 10.48 1.89 -13.14
N GLU A 175 10.09 0.95 -13.98
CA GLU A 175 8.73 0.40 -14.02
C GLU A 175 8.49 -0.67 -12.95
N THR A 176 7.31 -0.67 -12.35
CA THR A 176 6.90 -1.64 -11.32
C THR A 176 6.58 -3.00 -11.93
N PHE A 177 6.83 -4.08 -11.20
CA PHE A 177 6.76 -5.45 -11.73
C PHE A 177 5.34 -5.92 -12.06
N PHE A 178 4.38 -5.79 -11.13
CA PHE A 178 3.02 -6.30 -11.33
C PHE A 178 2.07 -5.29 -11.98
N GLY A 179 2.26 -3.99 -11.73
CA GLY A 179 1.42 -2.92 -12.28
C GLY A 179 0.01 -2.78 -11.69
N ILE A 180 -0.36 -3.66 -10.74
CA ILE A 180 -1.61 -3.61 -9.95
C ILE A 180 -1.27 -3.63 -8.46
N GLU A 181 -2.17 -3.15 -7.60
CA GLU A 181 -1.88 -3.12 -6.16
C GLU A 181 -1.93 -4.51 -5.49
N SER A 182 -1.46 -4.55 -4.23
CA SER A 182 -1.46 -5.77 -3.42
C SER A 182 -2.84 -6.38 -3.20
N THR A 183 -2.87 -7.71 -3.10
CA THR A 183 -3.99 -8.45 -2.54
C THR A 183 -4.21 -8.03 -1.09
N ILE A 184 -5.45 -7.78 -0.67
CA ILE A 184 -5.80 -7.40 0.70
C ILE A 184 -6.66 -8.49 1.34
N VAL A 185 -6.18 -9.04 2.46
CA VAL A 185 -6.90 -10.07 3.24
C VAL A 185 -7.18 -9.55 4.64
N ASP A 186 -8.42 -9.65 5.07
CA ASP A 186 -8.87 -9.37 6.43
C ASP A 186 -8.76 -10.61 7.31
N LEU A 187 -7.90 -10.51 8.32
CA LEU A 187 -7.66 -11.55 9.31
C LEU A 187 -8.39 -11.31 10.63
N THR A 188 -9.24 -10.28 10.69
CA THR A 188 -10.09 -10.01 11.86
C THR A 188 -11.40 -10.79 11.82
N THR A 189 -11.65 -11.51 10.72
CA THR A 189 -12.80 -12.40 10.54
C THR A 189 -12.35 -13.86 10.41
N ASP A 190 -13.23 -14.78 10.79
CA ASP A 190 -13.07 -16.22 10.56
C ASP A 190 -14.26 -16.75 9.72
N PRO A 191 -14.03 -17.39 8.56
CA PRO A 191 -12.75 -17.47 7.83
C PRO A 191 -12.19 -16.09 7.42
N PRO A 192 -10.88 -16.01 7.11
CA PRO A 192 -10.26 -14.82 6.51
C PRO A 192 -11.02 -14.33 5.28
N THR A 193 -11.11 -13.01 5.09
CA THR A 193 -11.88 -12.42 3.99
C THR A 193 -10.99 -11.70 2.99
N LEU A 194 -11.05 -12.08 1.71
CA LEU A 194 -10.40 -11.36 0.60
C LEU A 194 -11.17 -10.06 0.30
N LEU A 195 -10.57 -8.90 0.60
CA LEU A 195 -11.20 -7.59 0.38
C LEU A 195 -10.82 -6.96 -0.95
N ARG A 196 -9.61 -7.25 -1.46
CA ARG A 196 -9.15 -6.74 -2.75
C ARG A 196 -8.31 -7.80 -3.46
N PRO A 197 -8.69 -8.24 -4.67
CA PRO A 197 -7.83 -9.06 -5.51
C PRO A 197 -6.54 -8.32 -5.88
N GLY A 198 -5.48 -9.07 -6.12
CA GLY A 198 -4.17 -8.56 -6.53
C GLY A 198 -3.28 -9.71 -7.01
N PRO A 199 -1.95 -9.54 -6.99
CA PRO A 199 -1.03 -10.57 -7.48
C PRO A 199 -1.08 -11.92 -6.76
N ILE A 200 -1.55 -11.96 -5.50
CA ILE A 200 -1.78 -13.20 -4.76
C ILE A 200 -3.21 -13.64 -4.98
N THR A 201 -3.38 -14.82 -5.58
CA THR A 201 -4.69 -15.40 -5.93
C THR A 201 -5.41 -15.96 -4.71
N VAL A 202 -6.72 -16.15 -4.81
CA VAL A 202 -7.49 -16.80 -3.72
C VAL A 202 -7.07 -18.26 -3.55
N GLU A 203 -6.70 -18.93 -4.63
CA GLU A 203 -6.21 -20.30 -4.64
C GLU A 203 -4.88 -20.43 -3.88
N ASP A 204 -3.98 -19.46 -4.03
CA ASP A 204 -2.73 -19.42 -3.26
C ASP A 204 -3.01 -19.17 -1.78
N LEU A 205 -3.95 -18.27 -1.45
CA LEU A 205 -4.33 -18.02 -0.05
C LEU A 205 -4.91 -19.28 0.61
N VAL A 206 -5.84 -19.98 -0.04
CA VAL A 206 -6.44 -21.22 0.46
C VAL A 206 -5.36 -22.29 0.66
N ARG A 207 -4.41 -22.41 -0.29
CA ARG A 207 -3.31 -23.37 -0.20
C ARG A 207 -2.38 -23.08 0.99
N ILE A 208 -2.03 -21.82 1.22
CA ILE A 208 -1.15 -21.41 2.32
C ILE A 208 -1.84 -21.59 3.68
N LEU A 209 -3.12 -21.21 3.78
CA LEU A 209 -3.86 -21.25 5.03
C LEU A 209 -4.29 -22.67 5.40
N GLY A 210 -4.54 -23.52 4.39
CA GLY A 210 -5.16 -24.83 4.58
C GLY A 210 -6.63 -24.74 5.00
N SER A 211 -7.29 -23.63 4.69
CA SER A 211 -8.68 -23.33 5.06
C SER A 211 -9.34 -22.44 4.01
N ASP A 212 -10.67 -22.36 4.04
CA ASP A 212 -11.43 -21.50 3.16
C ASP A 212 -11.11 -20.00 3.37
N VAL A 213 -11.23 -19.24 2.29
CA VAL A 213 -11.15 -17.77 2.28
C VAL A 213 -12.47 -17.23 1.76
N ARG A 214 -13.11 -16.35 2.53
CA ARG A 214 -14.35 -15.69 2.13
C ARG A 214 -14.05 -14.67 1.04
N VAL A 215 -14.77 -14.74 -0.09
CA VAL A 215 -14.69 -13.76 -1.19
C VAL A 215 -16.05 -13.08 -1.37
N PRO A 216 -16.24 -11.85 -0.85
CA PRO A 216 -17.47 -11.08 -1.02
C PRO A 216 -17.75 -10.69 -2.48
N ASN A 217 -19.01 -10.39 -2.80
CA ASN A 217 -19.43 -10.01 -4.16
C ASN A 217 -18.69 -8.77 -4.71
N PHE A 218 -18.39 -7.78 -3.86
CA PHE A 218 -17.64 -6.59 -4.28
C PHE A 218 -16.19 -6.94 -4.68
N ALA A 219 -15.56 -7.89 -3.98
CA ALA A 219 -14.22 -8.36 -4.31
C ALA A 219 -14.21 -9.15 -5.63
N ARG A 220 -15.36 -9.67 -6.06
CA ARG A 220 -15.56 -10.28 -7.38
C ARG A 220 -15.95 -9.27 -8.47
N GLY A 221 -16.10 -7.98 -8.14
CA GLY A 221 -16.51 -6.94 -9.08
C GLY A 221 -18.02 -6.82 -9.31
N PHE A 222 -18.85 -7.52 -8.53
CA PHE A 222 -20.32 -7.55 -8.73
C PHE A 222 -21.09 -6.44 -7.99
N SER A 223 -20.45 -5.66 -7.11
CA SER A 223 -21.11 -4.60 -6.33
C SER A 223 -20.10 -3.59 -5.75
N GLU A 224 -20.50 -2.34 -5.51
CA GLU A 224 -19.71 -1.39 -4.70
C GLU A 224 -19.88 -1.71 -3.19
N ALA A 225 -18.84 -1.45 -2.38
CA ALA A 225 -18.94 -1.63 -0.93
C ALA A 225 -19.40 -0.34 -0.23
N GLU A 226 -20.35 -0.45 0.71
CA GLU A 226 -20.88 0.69 1.46
C GLU A 226 -19.85 1.35 2.40
N VAL A 227 -18.87 0.57 2.88
CA VAL A 227 -17.82 0.99 3.84
C VAL A 227 -16.42 0.73 3.28
N ALA A 228 -15.55 1.75 3.33
CA ALA A 228 -14.14 1.62 2.92
C ALA A 228 -13.33 0.84 3.98
N LEU A 229 -13.46 -0.49 4.03
CA LEU A 229 -12.69 -1.33 4.96
C LEU A 229 -11.18 -1.34 4.63
N SER A 230 -10.84 -1.07 3.36
CA SER A 230 -9.48 -0.97 2.87
C SER A 230 -9.41 -0.02 1.65
N PRO A 231 -8.21 0.41 1.22
CA PRO A 231 -8.07 1.15 -0.03
C PRO A 231 -8.58 0.31 -1.22
N GLY A 232 -9.29 0.93 -2.17
CA GLY A 232 -9.75 0.23 -3.38
C GLY A 232 -11.22 -0.16 -3.38
N VAL A 233 -11.94 -0.02 -2.26
CA VAL A 233 -13.20 -0.74 -2.03
C VAL A 233 -14.48 0.11 -2.19
N LYS A 234 -14.45 1.41 -1.84
CA LYS A 234 -15.65 2.29 -1.80
C LYS A 234 -15.76 3.31 -2.95
N TYR A 235 -14.63 3.83 -3.43
CA TYR A 235 -14.62 4.89 -4.43
C TYR A 235 -14.30 4.30 -5.80
N ARG A 236 -14.79 4.90 -6.90
CA ARG A 236 -14.29 4.54 -8.24
C ARG A 236 -12.78 4.76 -8.29
N HIS A 237 -12.05 3.66 -8.32
CA HIS A 237 -10.63 3.63 -8.58
C HIS A 237 -10.44 3.40 -10.09
N TYR A 238 -9.40 3.98 -10.69
CA TYR A 238 -9.06 3.74 -12.10
C TYR A 238 -10.06 4.27 -13.14
N SER A 239 -10.53 5.51 -12.98
CA SER A 239 -11.40 6.13 -13.97
C SER A 239 -10.59 7.03 -14.92
N PRO A 240 -10.31 6.62 -16.17
CA PRO A 240 -9.86 7.59 -17.17
C PRO A 240 -10.95 8.65 -17.39
N ASN A 241 -10.57 9.79 -17.97
CA ASN A 241 -11.54 10.81 -18.37
C ASN A 241 -12.42 10.34 -19.54
N THR A 242 -11.91 9.43 -20.36
CA THR A 242 -12.62 8.83 -21.49
C THR A 242 -13.51 7.69 -21.01
N SER A 243 -14.73 7.58 -21.56
CA SER A 243 -15.63 6.45 -21.26
C SER A 243 -15.00 5.10 -21.60
N LEU A 244 -15.08 4.17 -20.65
CA LEU A 244 -14.61 2.78 -20.80
C LEU A 244 -15.81 1.83 -20.77
N ILE A 245 -15.87 0.90 -21.73
CA ILE A 245 -16.87 -0.17 -21.78
C ILE A 245 -16.13 -1.50 -21.80
N LEU A 246 -16.38 -2.35 -20.81
CA LEU A 246 -15.89 -3.74 -20.79
C LEU A 246 -16.97 -4.64 -21.39
N ILE A 247 -16.65 -5.35 -22.46
CA ILE A 247 -17.53 -6.36 -23.07
C ILE A 247 -17.05 -7.74 -22.61
N GLU A 248 -17.77 -8.33 -21.67
CA GLU A 248 -17.51 -9.69 -21.20
C GLU A 248 -18.24 -10.69 -22.09
N ALA A 249 -17.50 -11.54 -22.82
CA ALA A 249 -18.05 -12.69 -23.53
C ALA A 249 -17.97 -13.93 -22.62
N LYS A 250 -19.04 -14.72 -22.57
CA LYS A 250 -19.07 -15.95 -21.76
C LYS A 250 -18.21 -17.07 -22.36
N ASP A 251 -18.00 -17.05 -23.68
CA ASP A 251 -17.16 -17.95 -24.46
C ASP A 251 -16.67 -17.22 -25.71
N TYR A 252 -15.47 -17.55 -26.21
CA TYR A 252 -14.89 -17.07 -27.48
C TYR A 252 -15.14 -18.06 -28.62
#